data_AF-A0A959ZMT6-F1
#
_entry.id   AF-A0A959ZMT6-F1
#
_cell.length_a   1.000
_cell.length_b   1.000
_cell.length_c   1.000
_cell.angle_alpha   90.00
_cell.angle_beta   90.00
_cell.angle_gamma   90.00
#
_symmetry.space_group_name_H-M   'P 1'
#
loop_
_entity.id
_entity.type
_entity.pdbx_description
1 polymer ?
#
loop_
_entity_poly.entity_id
_entity_poly.type
_entity_poly.pdbx_seq_one_letter_code
_entity_poly.pdbx_strand_id
1 'polypeptide(L)'
;MGTENISGKAAKAYSSARENQHVRRLIEDEELRASLVAAAVAGRKAFQRIQSNRSSAVESVTQDKRVKKELQSAAESLRDAADRLKSPPKKKRHPVRKLLLVGVVTGGLVLVFSESARKSLLDAIFGAEEEFVYTSTTSTETAQTNGTPVGTE
;
A
#
# COMPACT_ATOMS: atom_id res chain seq x y z
N MET A 1 3.08 -5.61 25.20
CA MET A 1 3.86 -4.36 25.09
C MET A 1 4.72 -4.44 23.83
N GLY A 2 4.42 -3.72 22.74
CA GLY A 2 5.20 -3.87 21.49
C GLY A 2 4.91 -2.91 20.33
N THR A 3 3.76 -2.21 20.33
CA THR A 3 3.34 -1.35 19.20
C THR A 3 3.97 0.05 19.19
N GLU A 4 4.52 0.50 20.32
CA GLU A 4 5.16 1.83 20.45
C GLU A 4 6.44 1.96 19.59
N ASN A 5 7.05 0.83 19.23
CA ASN A 5 8.34 0.81 18.53
C ASN A 5 8.21 0.94 17.01
N ILE A 6 7.09 0.56 16.42
CA ILE A 6 6.93 0.53 14.95
C ILE A 6 6.55 1.92 14.44
N SER A 7 5.55 2.55 15.07
CA SER A 7 5.20 3.94 14.81
C SER A 7 6.37 4.88 15.11
N GLY A 8 7.08 4.66 16.23
CA GLY A 8 8.28 5.41 16.58
C GLY A 8 9.44 5.23 15.60
N LYS A 9 9.67 4.02 15.09
CA LYS A 9 10.71 3.76 14.06
C LYS A 9 10.33 4.33 12.70
N ALA A 10 9.07 4.22 12.30
CA ALA A 10 8.57 4.82 11.06
C ALA A 10 8.64 6.35 11.12
N ALA A 11 8.26 6.96 12.25
CA ALA A 11 8.35 8.40 12.49
C ALA A 11 9.81 8.88 12.52
N LYS A 12 10.72 8.14 13.18
CA LYS A 12 12.18 8.43 13.15
C LYS A 12 12.79 8.27 11.76
N ALA A 13 12.36 7.26 11.02
CA ALA A 13 12.77 7.08 9.63
C ALA A 13 12.27 8.23 8.76
N TYR A 14 11.03 8.70 8.97
CA TYR A 14 10.46 9.87 8.31
C TYR A 14 11.18 11.17 8.67
N SER A 15 11.51 11.39 9.95
CA SER A 15 12.19 12.61 10.40
C SER A 15 13.64 12.67 9.91
N SER A 16 14.38 11.56 10.02
CA SER A 16 15.75 11.44 9.49
C SER A 16 15.80 11.47 7.96
N ALA A 17 14.76 10.95 7.29
CA ALA A 17 14.57 11.11 5.86
C ALA A 17 14.38 12.59 5.51
N ARG A 18 13.49 13.33 6.19
CA ARG A 18 13.22 14.77 5.94
C ARG A 18 14.45 15.67 6.11
N GLU A 19 15.38 15.27 6.97
CA GLU A 19 16.67 15.96 7.14
C GLU A 19 17.66 15.70 5.99
N ASN A 20 17.42 14.67 5.19
CA ASN A 20 18.23 14.29 4.04
C ASN A 20 17.85 15.14 2.81
N GLN A 21 18.86 15.74 2.15
CA GLN A 21 18.69 16.62 0.98
C GLN A 21 17.86 15.99 -0.15
N HIS A 22 17.90 14.67 -0.29
CA HIS A 22 17.13 13.94 -1.29
C HIS A 22 15.62 13.91 -1.01
N VAL A 23 15.22 13.96 0.27
CA VAL A 23 13.82 13.92 0.69
C VAL A 23 13.24 15.32 0.69
N ARG A 24 14.06 16.35 0.96
CA ARG A 24 13.70 17.74 0.65
C ARG A 24 13.39 17.93 -0.82
N ARG A 25 14.20 17.38 -1.74
CA ARG A 25 13.89 17.42 -3.19
C ARG A 25 12.64 16.63 -3.57
N LEU A 26 12.40 15.46 -2.97
CA LEU A 26 11.14 14.72 -3.17
C LEU A 26 9.91 15.53 -2.72
N ILE A 27 10.08 16.37 -1.71
CA ILE A 27 9.05 17.23 -1.13
C ILE A 27 9.02 18.61 -1.82
N GLU A 28 10.07 19.10 -2.47
CA GLU A 28 10.10 20.47 -3.01
C GLU A 28 9.92 20.52 -4.53
N ASP A 29 10.21 19.43 -5.23
CA ASP A 29 10.08 19.34 -6.69
C ASP A 29 8.61 19.09 -7.08
N GLU A 30 7.93 20.17 -7.47
CA GLU A 30 6.51 20.14 -7.89
C GLU A 30 6.29 19.24 -9.10
N GLU A 31 7.22 19.23 -10.05
CA GLU A 31 7.09 18.41 -11.24
C GLU A 31 7.32 16.92 -10.94
N LEU A 32 8.22 16.59 -10.01
CA LEU A 32 8.37 15.24 -9.50
C LEU A 32 7.08 14.75 -8.80
N ARG A 33 6.47 15.60 -7.97
CA ARG A 33 5.18 15.29 -7.32
C ARG A 33 4.08 15.08 -8.35
N ALA A 34 4.01 15.96 -9.35
CA ALA A 34 3.05 15.84 -10.45
C ALA A 34 3.24 14.51 -11.21
N SER A 35 4.47 14.12 -11.53
CA SER A 35 4.77 12.83 -12.17
C SER A 35 4.37 11.63 -11.29
N LEU A 36 4.62 11.68 -9.98
CA LEU A 36 4.20 10.61 -9.05
C LEU A 36 2.68 10.51 -8.93
N VAL A 37 1.99 11.65 -8.82
CA VAL A 37 0.52 11.70 -8.77
C VAL A 37 -0.07 11.20 -10.09
N ALA A 38 0.46 11.62 -11.23
CA ALA A 38 0.04 11.14 -12.54
C ALA A 38 0.20 9.62 -12.66
N ALA A 39 1.34 9.08 -12.22
CA ALA A 39 1.58 7.64 -12.20
C ALA A 39 0.56 6.89 -11.32
N ALA A 40 0.29 7.40 -10.11
CA ALA A 40 -0.66 6.80 -9.18
C ALA A 40 -2.10 6.83 -9.72
N VAL A 41 -2.51 7.95 -10.34
CA VAL A 41 -3.84 8.09 -10.94
C VAL A 41 -4.02 7.14 -12.12
N ALA A 42 -3.04 7.07 -13.02
CA ALA A 42 -3.09 6.16 -14.17
C ALA A 42 -3.08 4.68 -13.72
N GLY A 43 -2.22 4.33 -12.76
CA GLY A 43 -2.19 2.99 -12.17
C GLY A 43 -3.51 2.61 -11.50
N ARG A 44 -4.14 3.53 -10.76
CA ARG A 44 -5.45 3.31 -10.15
C ARG A 44 -6.53 3.08 -11.19
N LYS A 45 -6.56 3.86 -12.28
CA LYS A 45 -7.51 3.67 -13.38
C LYS A 45 -7.33 2.31 -14.05
N ALA A 46 -6.09 1.90 -14.32
CA ALA A 46 -5.79 0.58 -14.84
C ALA A 46 -6.29 -0.53 -13.91
N PHE A 47 -6.02 -0.42 -12.61
CA PHE A 47 -6.44 -1.39 -11.60
C PHE A 47 -7.97 -1.46 -11.48
N GLN A 48 -8.66 -0.32 -11.39
CA GLN A 48 -10.12 -0.29 -11.34
C GLN A 48 -10.74 -0.92 -12.58
N ARG A 49 -10.13 -0.73 -13.75
CA ARG A 49 -10.58 -1.36 -14.99
C ARG A 49 -10.39 -2.86 -14.97
N ILE A 50 -9.21 -3.34 -14.55
CA ILE A 50 -8.95 -4.77 -14.35
C ILE A 50 -9.97 -5.38 -13.38
N GLN A 51 -10.24 -4.70 -12.26
CA GLN A 51 -11.18 -5.17 -11.24
C GLN A 51 -12.65 -5.12 -11.70
N SER A 52 -13.02 -4.14 -12.53
CA SER A 52 -14.35 -4.02 -13.09
C SER A 52 -14.63 -5.02 -14.21
N ASN A 53 -13.58 -5.58 -14.81
CA ASN A 53 -13.70 -6.58 -15.85
C ASN A 53 -13.87 -7.97 -15.23
N ARG A 54 -14.80 -8.78 -15.75
CA ARG A 54 -15.02 -10.14 -15.24
C ARG A 54 -13.90 -11.12 -15.65
N SER A 55 -13.06 -10.74 -16.61
CA SER A 55 -11.93 -11.54 -17.07
C SER A 55 -10.79 -11.57 -16.04
N SER A 56 -9.94 -12.59 -16.11
CA SER A 56 -8.77 -12.68 -15.23
C SER A 56 -7.87 -11.43 -15.36
N ALA A 57 -7.14 -11.09 -14.30
CA ALA A 57 -6.25 -9.93 -14.31
C ALA A 57 -5.21 -10.02 -15.43
N VAL A 58 -4.73 -11.23 -15.71
CA VAL A 58 -3.79 -11.52 -16.80
C VAL A 58 -4.44 -11.19 -18.15
N GLU A 59 -5.65 -11.68 -18.40
CA GLU A 59 -6.42 -11.41 -19.62
C GLU A 59 -6.66 -9.91 -19.81
N SER A 60 -7.01 -9.20 -18.73
CA SER A 60 -7.27 -7.76 -18.80
C SER A 60 -6.01 -6.96 -19.14
N VAL A 61 -4.85 -7.36 -18.60
CA VAL A 61 -3.57 -6.71 -18.94
C VAL A 61 -3.12 -7.06 -20.37
N THR A 62 -3.38 -8.28 -20.84
CA THR A 62 -2.95 -8.72 -22.17
C THR A 62 -3.91 -8.31 -23.30
N GLN A 63 -5.20 -8.16 -23.03
CA GLN A 63 -6.21 -7.89 -24.06
C GLN A 63 -6.75 -6.45 -24.03
N ASP A 64 -6.85 -5.80 -22.86
CA ASP A 64 -7.47 -4.48 -22.77
C ASP A 64 -6.46 -3.37 -23.15
N LYS A 65 -6.66 -2.78 -24.33
CA LYS A 65 -5.83 -1.67 -24.86
C LYS A 65 -5.83 -0.45 -23.93
N ARG A 66 -6.92 -0.18 -23.20
CA ARG A 66 -6.99 0.94 -22.26
C ARG A 66 -6.18 0.64 -21.00
N VAL A 67 -6.24 -0.59 -20.48
CA VAL A 67 -5.39 -1.03 -19.36
C VAL A 67 -3.92 -0.86 -19.74
N LYS A 68 -3.51 -1.34 -20.93
CA LYS A 68 -2.15 -1.17 -21.44
C LYS A 68 -1.74 0.30 -21.53
N LYS A 69 -2.61 1.17 -22.03
CA LYS A 69 -2.33 2.61 -22.17
C LYS A 69 -2.16 3.29 -20.81
N GLU A 70 -3.01 2.98 -19.84
CA GLU A 70 -2.91 3.54 -18.48
C GLU A 70 -1.66 3.02 -17.76
N LEU A 71 -1.32 1.73 -17.92
CA LEU A 71 -0.07 1.16 -17.38
C LEU A 71 1.17 1.77 -18.03
N GLN A 72 1.14 1.98 -19.35
CA GLN A 72 2.22 2.67 -20.06
C GLN A 72 2.38 4.10 -19.56
N SER A 73 1.28 4.86 -19.47
CA SER A 73 1.30 6.23 -18.93
C SER A 73 1.84 6.27 -17.50
N ALA A 74 1.44 5.31 -16.67
CA ALA A 74 1.95 5.20 -15.31
C ALA A 74 3.45 4.91 -15.27
N ALA A 75 3.92 4.00 -16.12
CA ALA A 75 5.33 3.66 -16.25
C ALA A 75 6.17 4.85 -16.75
N GLU A 76 5.66 5.60 -17.73
CA GLU A 76 6.31 6.81 -18.26
C GLU A 76 6.46 7.87 -17.17
N SER A 77 5.37 8.18 -16.45
CA SER A 77 5.40 9.16 -15.36
C SER A 77 6.29 8.72 -14.19
N LEU A 78 6.32 7.41 -13.89
CA LEU A 78 7.24 6.87 -12.88
C LEU A 78 8.69 6.94 -13.35
N ARG A 79 8.94 6.74 -14.65
CA ARG A 79 10.28 6.87 -15.26
C ARG A 79 10.77 8.31 -15.18
N ASP A 80 9.92 9.27 -15.55
CA ASP A 80 10.22 10.70 -15.43
C ASP A 80 10.53 11.07 -13.97
N ALA A 81 9.71 10.59 -13.03
CA ALA A 81 9.96 10.78 -11.61
C ALA A 81 11.31 10.16 -11.17
N ALA A 82 11.62 8.95 -11.65
CA ALA A 82 12.87 8.27 -11.34
C ALA A 82 14.09 8.98 -11.93
N ASP A 83 13.99 9.49 -13.16
CA ASP A 83 15.06 10.21 -13.84
C ASP A 83 15.29 11.59 -13.20
N ARG A 84 14.24 12.30 -12.78
CA ARG A 84 14.33 13.52 -11.96
C ARG A 84 15.00 13.26 -10.61
N LEU A 85 14.68 12.14 -9.98
CA LEU A 85 15.35 11.69 -8.75
C LEU A 85 16.82 11.28 -9.01
N LYS A 86 17.22 11.06 -10.27
CA LYS A 86 18.56 10.58 -10.68
C LYS A 86 19.44 11.70 -11.26
N SER A 87 18.88 12.86 -11.61
CA SER A 87 19.63 14.02 -12.13
C SER A 87 20.77 14.45 -11.18
N PRO A 88 21.98 14.74 -11.70
CA PRO A 88 23.22 14.66 -10.92
C PRO A 88 23.52 15.96 -10.17
N PRO A 89 24.10 15.85 -8.96
CA PRO A 89 25.37 16.52 -8.75
C PRO A 89 26.46 15.46 -8.62
N LYS A 90 27.61 15.74 -9.23
CA LYS A 90 28.83 14.94 -9.20
C LYS A 90 29.02 14.25 -7.82
N LYS A 91 29.19 12.93 -7.84
CA LYS A 91 29.81 12.03 -6.82
C LYS A 91 28.90 10.99 -6.13
N LYS A 92 29.50 9.79 -6.08
CA LYS A 92 29.19 8.55 -5.34
C LYS A 92 27.96 7.74 -5.81
N ARG A 93 28.26 6.61 -6.48
CA ARG A 93 27.32 5.52 -6.78
C ARG A 93 26.80 4.98 -5.44
N HIS A 94 25.49 5.06 -5.19
CA HIS A 94 24.85 4.43 -4.04
C HIS A 94 24.22 3.09 -4.48
N PRO A 95 24.94 1.95 -4.36
CA PRO A 95 24.46 0.66 -4.84
C PRO A 95 23.17 0.22 -4.15
N VAL A 96 22.98 0.63 -2.90
CA VAL A 96 21.78 0.36 -2.09
C VAL A 96 20.50 0.90 -2.71
N ARG A 97 20.52 2.06 -3.39
CA ARG A 97 19.30 2.60 -4.04
C ARG A 97 18.88 1.76 -5.25
N LYS A 98 19.85 1.25 -6.01
CA LYS A 98 19.59 0.35 -7.14
C LYS A 98 19.08 -1.00 -6.63
N LEU A 99 19.64 -1.49 -5.52
CA LEU A 99 19.20 -2.73 -4.88
C LEU A 99 17.79 -2.61 -4.31
N LEU A 100 17.44 -1.46 -3.71
CA LEU A 100 16.09 -1.21 -3.18
C LEU A 100 15.05 -1.12 -4.30
N LEU A 101 15.37 -0.42 -5.40
CA LEU A 101 14.48 -0.37 -6.58
C LEU A 101 14.24 -1.77 -7.16
N VAL A 102 15.32 -2.54 -7.35
CA VAL A 102 15.21 -3.93 -7.81
C VAL A 102 14.43 -4.77 -6.81
N GLY A 103 14.68 -4.62 -5.51
CA GLY A 103 13.97 -5.34 -4.44
C GLY A 103 12.47 -5.05 -4.44
N VAL A 104 12.04 -3.80 -4.64
CA VAL A 104 10.62 -3.43 -4.71
C VAL A 104 9.96 -3.99 -5.97
N VAL A 105 10.63 -3.91 -7.13
CA VAL A 105 10.08 -4.46 -8.39
C VAL A 105 9.98 -5.98 -8.31
N THR A 106 11.06 -6.66 -7.92
CA THR A 106 11.10 -8.12 -7.82
C THR A 106 10.17 -8.62 -6.70
N GLY A 107 10.19 -7.99 -5.54
CA GLY A 107 9.29 -8.31 -4.43
C GLY A 107 7.83 -8.08 -4.78
N GLY A 108 7.51 -7.01 -5.50
CA GLY A 108 6.17 -6.75 -6.03
C GLY A 108 5.70 -7.83 -7.01
N LEU A 109 6.56 -8.25 -7.94
CA LEU A 109 6.25 -9.37 -8.86
C LEU A 109 6.00 -10.68 -8.09
N VAL A 110 6.89 -11.04 -7.16
CA VAL A 110 6.73 -12.27 -6.37
C VAL A 110 5.40 -12.24 -5.59
N LEU A 111 5.04 -11.10 -5.01
CA LEU A 111 3.74 -10.96 -4.34
C LEU A 111 2.58 -11.10 -5.33
N VAL A 112 2.65 -10.58 -6.55
CA VAL A 112 1.59 -10.76 -7.54
C VAL A 112 1.46 -12.23 -7.96
N PHE A 113 2.56 -12.96 -8.14
CA PHE A 113 2.52 -14.35 -8.62
C PHE A 113 2.37 -15.41 -7.51
N SER A 114 2.61 -15.08 -6.23
CA SER A 114 2.60 -16.07 -5.13
C SER A 114 1.55 -15.74 -4.06
N GLU A 115 0.51 -16.56 -3.99
CA GLU A 115 -0.48 -16.51 -2.90
C GLU A 115 0.16 -16.80 -1.54
N SER A 116 1.12 -17.73 -1.49
CA SER A 116 1.88 -18.05 -0.27
C SER A 116 2.73 -16.88 0.20
N ALA A 117 3.37 -16.13 -0.71
CA ALA A 117 4.14 -14.93 -0.33
C ALA A 117 3.23 -13.80 0.15
N ARG A 118 2.04 -13.63 -0.45
CA ARG A 118 1.03 -12.69 0.07
C ARG A 118 0.59 -13.09 1.47
N LYS A 119 0.27 -14.37 1.68
CA LYS A 119 -0.16 -14.89 2.98
C LYS A 119 0.93 -14.72 4.02
N SER A 120 2.18 -15.10 3.74
CA SER A 120 3.30 -14.89 4.66
C SER A 120 3.60 -13.42 4.92
N LEU A 121 3.41 -12.54 3.93
CA LEU A 121 3.53 -11.10 4.15
C LEU A 121 2.40 -10.60 5.07
N LEU A 122 1.17 -11.05 4.85
CA LEU A 122 0.03 -10.72 5.70
C LEU A 122 0.23 -11.28 7.12
N ASP A 123 0.65 -12.52 7.27
CA ASP A 123 0.96 -13.15 8.56
C ASP A 123 2.14 -12.42 9.25
N ALA A 124 3.13 -11.94 8.51
CA ALA A 124 4.23 -11.15 9.07
C ALA A 124 3.82 -9.72 9.46
N ILE A 125 2.83 -9.14 8.78
CA ILE A 125 2.34 -7.77 9.02
C ILE A 125 1.25 -7.75 10.11
N PHE A 126 0.34 -8.70 10.08
CA PHE A 126 -0.80 -8.81 10.99
C PHE A 126 -0.51 -9.72 12.19
N GLY A 127 0.62 -10.44 12.16
CA GLY A 127 1.02 -11.38 13.20
C GLY A 127 0.37 -12.75 12.96
N ALA A 128 1.20 -13.79 12.83
CA ALA A 128 0.74 -15.16 12.68
C ALA A 128 0.07 -15.72 13.95
N GLU A 129 0.02 -14.96 15.04
CA GLU A 129 -0.44 -15.40 16.35
C GLU A 129 -1.08 -14.19 17.07
N GLU A 130 -2.40 -14.11 17.03
CA GLU A 130 -3.28 -13.92 18.19
C GLU A 130 -4.72 -14.05 17.67
N GLU A 131 -5.39 -15.15 18.04
CA GLU A 131 -6.84 -15.28 17.97
C GLU A 131 -7.45 -13.99 18.52
N PHE A 132 -7.95 -13.12 17.64
CA PHE A 132 -9.08 -12.31 18.04
C PHE A 132 -10.18 -13.31 18.34
N VAL A 133 -10.31 -13.67 19.62
CA VAL A 133 -11.57 -14.15 20.14
C VAL A 133 -12.56 -13.07 19.77
N TYR A 134 -13.31 -13.32 18.70
CA TYR A 134 -14.51 -12.58 18.41
C TYR A 134 -15.44 -12.95 19.55
N THR A 135 -15.36 -12.19 20.65
CA THR A 135 -16.50 -12.09 21.56
C THR A 135 -17.56 -11.36 20.78
N SER A 136 -18.26 -12.13 19.93
CA SER A 136 -19.64 -11.86 19.60
C SER A 136 -20.36 -11.80 20.94
N THR A 137 -20.47 -10.61 21.52
CA THR A 137 -21.62 -10.34 22.39
C THR A 137 -22.83 -10.21 21.47
N THR A 138 -23.22 -11.36 20.90
CA THR A 138 -24.61 -11.68 20.64
C THR A 138 -25.01 -12.60 21.77
N SER A 139 -24.95 -12.09 23.00
CA SER A 139 -25.94 -12.55 23.98
C SER A 139 -27.22 -11.89 23.53
N THR A 140 -28.10 -12.72 22.99
CA THR A 140 -29.53 -12.48 22.99
C THR A 140 -29.90 -11.83 24.31
N GLU A 141 -30.15 -10.52 24.29
CA GLU A 141 -30.92 -9.86 25.33
C GLU A 141 -32.28 -10.55 25.28
N THR A 142 -32.37 -11.55 26.14
CA THR A 142 -33.58 -12.28 26.43
C THR A 142 -34.58 -11.21 26.82
N ALA A 143 -35.65 -11.13 26.04
CA ALA A 143 -36.85 -10.41 26.39
C ALA A 143 -37.31 -10.89 27.78
N GLN A 144 -36.85 -10.22 28.84
CA GLN A 144 -37.47 -10.26 30.15
C GLN A 144 -38.34 -9.02 30.26
N THR A 145 -39.53 -9.21 29.70
CA THR A 145 -40.77 -8.55 30.11
C THR A 145 -40.92 -8.72 31.63
N ASN A 146 -40.45 -7.75 32.40
CA ASN A 146 -40.93 -7.52 33.74
C ASN A 146 -42.04 -6.47 33.64
N GLY A 147 -43.24 -6.97 33.33
CA GLY A 147 -44.47 -6.22 33.49
C GLY A 147 -44.64 -5.85 34.97
N THR A 148 -44.97 -4.60 35.20
CA THR A 148 -45.59 -4.12 36.43
C THR A 148 -46.91 -4.84 36.67
N PRO A 149 -47.17 -5.37 37.87
CA PRO A 149 -48.51 -5.43 38.41
C PRO A 149 -48.66 -4.42 39.55
N VAL A 150 -49.72 -3.63 39.42
CA VAL A 150 -50.34 -2.77 40.42
C VAL A 150 -51.17 -3.64 41.37
N GLY A 151 -51.23 -3.28 42.67
CA GLY A 151 -52.23 -3.77 43.65
C GLY A 151 -51.60 -4.14 45.01
N THR A 152 -51.82 -3.37 46.08
CA THR A 152 -52.83 -3.60 47.17
C THR A 152 -52.55 -4.89 47.95
N GLU A 153 -52.33 -4.95 49.26
CA GLU A 153 -52.77 -4.17 50.44
C GLU A 153 -51.67 -4.12 51.51
#